data_AF-A0A9E2I4W3-F1
#
_entry.id   AF-A0A9E2I4W3-F1
#
_cell.length_a   1.000
_cell.length_b   1.000
_cell.length_c   1.000
_cell.angle_alpha   90.00
_cell.angle_beta   90.00
_cell.angle_gamma   90.00
#
_symmetry.space_group_name_H-M   'P 1'
#
loop_
_entity.id
_entity.type
_entity.pdbx_description
1 polymer ?
#
loop_
_entity_poly.entity_id
_entity_poly.type
_entity_poly.pdbx_seq_one_letter_code
_entity_poly.pdbx_strand_id
1 'polypeptide(L)'
;MYSHLVAECLDCGHQSTYTPKVSTCSNCGSGWREARYDYESIGQRILQQLPGRPFDIWRFYELLPIRVPHPDVSLGEGGTPLIHAISLGMMLGCPNIYIKDERQNPTGSFKDRQAVVAVASLIEAGVTETVLASTGNVAISYSAYTARAGIKLWAFLTSLVPAEKMREVAIYGTQVIKVTASYDQTKKVAAEFAEHHKPGSFLDRGVRSIPVLESMKTIAFEISEQLTSILGPPAPNDAHPKSVPWRSPDWYIQSVSGGMGPVGVLKGFEELREMGLVNRIPAVAAIQCAGCAPMVHAWKNNLDVAEPILSPRTHIATLATGDPGRSYTVLRQRMLRNSGGTFESATDDEAFRAIHVLAKMEGMSMEPASAVAFAGLIKMVRSGQIKPSDVVVINMTGHTMPVEKIILGEGWARDMILPSETIEEKPEEGLLAAISRITPDRYSRVAIVDDHPDARRLIRRILQSQGEYTIFEATNGREAVALAKAELPDVMILDLMMPEMDGFA
;
A
#
# COMPACT_ATOMS: atom_id res chain seq x y z
N MET A 1 -11.20 29.76 -8.66
CA MET A 1 -9.94 30.46 -8.33
C MET A 1 -9.45 29.90 -7.00
N TYR A 2 -8.17 29.57 -6.82
CA TYR A 2 -7.62 29.09 -5.53
C TYR A 2 -7.42 30.27 -4.57
N SER A 3 -8.52 30.92 -4.17
CA SER A 3 -8.47 32.19 -3.42
C SER A 3 -7.96 32.06 -2.00
N HIS A 4 -7.70 30.85 -1.51
CA HIS A 4 -7.26 30.56 -0.14
C HIS A 4 -5.78 30.17 -0.04
N LEU A 5 -5.03 30.13 -1.16
CA LEU A 5 -3.64 29.70 -1.13
C LEU A 5 -2.72 30.44 -2.11
N VAL A 6 -1.48 30.64 -1.69
CA VAL A 6 -0.39 31.17 -2.52
C VAL A 6 0.77 30.18 -2.55
N ALA A 7 1.46 30.13 -3.69
CA ALA A 7 2.67 29.33 -3.85
C ALA A 7 3.91 30.22 -3.66
N GLU A 8 4.69 29.92 -2.62
CA GLU A 8 5.92 30.63 -2.23
C GLU A 8 7.15 29.85 -2.70
N CYS A 9 8.12 30.54 -3.31
CA CYS A 9 9.39 29.96 -3.69
C CYS A 9 10.36 29.89 -2.51
N LEU A 10 10.93 28.72 -2.25
CA LEU A 10 11.88 28.52 -1.14
C LEU A 10 13.26 29.16 -1.36
N ASP A 11 13.57 29.60 -2.59
CA ASP A 11 14.86 30.21 -2.92
C ASP A 11 14.85 31.73 -2.92
N CYS A 12 13.77 32.34 -3.42
CA CYS A 12 13.69 33.80 -3.57
C CYS A 12 12.53 34.44 -2.81
N GLY A 13 11.71 33.66 -2.10
CA GLY A 13 10.54 34.15 -1.36
C GLY A 13 9.40 34.68 -2.22
N HIS A 14 9.52 34.63 -3.56
CA HIS A 14 8.48 35.14 -4.45
C HIS A 14 7.18 34.35 -4.29
N GLN A 15 6.10 35.07 -3.99
CA GLN A 15 4.75 34.52 -3.87
C GLN A 15 3.97 34.74 -5.16
N SER A 16 3.17 33.74 -5.52
CA SER A 16 2.41 33.73 -6.76
C SER A 16 1.10 32.96 -6.55
N THR A 17 0.08 33.24 -7.36
CA THR A 17 -1.14 32.42 -7.36
C THR A 17 -0.79 30.97 -7.71
N TYR A 18 -1.27 30.03 -6.89
CA TYR A 18 -1.09 28.62 -7.17
C TYR A 18 -1.92 28.18 -8.38
N THR A 19 -1.28 27.42 -9.27
CA THR A 19 -1.95 26.68 -10.33
C THR A 19 -1.27 25.32 -10.48
N PRO A 20 -2.04 24.21 -10.62
CA PRO A 20 -1.47 22.87 -10.74
C PRO A 20 -0.47 22.67 -11.88
N LYS A 21 -0.60 23.44 -12.96
CA LYS A 21 0.27 23.34 -14.15
C LYS A 21 1.62 24.04 -13.97
N VAL A 22 1.70 25.02 -13.08
CA VAL A 22 2.94 25.80 -12.88
C VAL A 22 3.82 25.11 -11.86
N SER A 23 4.95 24.62 -12.33
CA SER A 23 5.86 23.76 -11.57
C SER A 23 7.18 24.43 -11.18
N THR A 24 7.40 25.67 -11.60
CA THR A 24 8.60 26.47 -11.29
C THR A 24 8.23 27.90 -10.89
N CYS A 25 9.13 28.56 -10.19
CA CYS A 25 8.99 29.96 -9.82
C CYS A 25 9.16 30.85 -11.07
N SER A 26 8.24 31.77 -11.29
CA SER A 26 8.29 32.77 -12.37
C SER A 26 9.47 33.74 -12.26
N ASN A 27 10.01 33.96 -11.05
CA ASN A 27 11.08 34.92 -10.81
C ASN A 27 12.49 34.31 -10.95
N CYS A 28 12.75 33.14 -10.36
CA CYS A 28 14.09 32.53 -10.34
C CYS A 28 14.18 31.16 -11.01
N GLY A 29 13.09 30.63 -11.56
CA GLY A 29 13.05 29.31 -12.21
C GLY A 29 13.12 28.11 -11.26
N SER A 30 13.24 28.32 -9.95
CA SER A 30 13.32 27.21 -8.99
C SER A 30 12.07 26.34 -8.97
N GLY A 31 12.27 25.01 -8.91
CA GLY A 31 11.20 24.03 -8.71
C GLY A 31 10.84 23.75 -7.26
N TRP A 32 11.44 24.46 -6.29
CA TRP A 32 11.18 24.27 -4.87
C TRP A 32 10.21 25.34 -4.36
N ARG A 33 8.93 24.96 -4.25
CA ARG A 33 7.84 25.84 -3.85
C ARG A 33 6.97 25.15 -2.81
N GLU A 34 6.35 25.93 -1.95
CA GLU A 34 5.41 25.47 -0.92
C GLU A 34 4.11 26.24 -0.99
N ALA A 35 3.01 25.61 -0.57
CA ALA A 35 1.76 26.32 -0.37
C ALA A 35 1.76 27.05 0.98
N ARG A 36 1.23 28.28 0.97
CA ARG A 36 0.87 29.07 2.15
C ARG A 36 -0.62 29.38 2.11
N TYR A 37 -1.23 29.39 3.28
CA TYR A 37 -2.66 29.57 3.47
C TYR A 37 -2.89 30.71 4.49
N ASP A 38 -4.13 31.17 4.59
CA ASP A 38 -4.54 32.10 5.66
C ASP A 38 -4.74 31.33 6.97
N TYR A 39 -3.62 31.06 7.67
CA TYR A 39 -3.62 30.27 8.89
C TYR A 39 -4.41 30.91 10.04
N GLU A 40 -4.44 32.25 10.12
CA GLU A 40 -5.18 32.95 11.17
C GLU A 40 -6.69 32.70 11.01
N SER A 41 -7.22 32.92 9.80
CA SER A 41 -8.64 32.70 9.51
C SER A 41 -9.04 31.22 9.61
N ILE A 42 -8.18 30.31 9.14
CA ILE A 42 -8.45 28.86 9.20
C ILE A 42 -8.43 28.39 10.65
N GLY A 43 -7.41 28.75 11.43
CA GLY A 43 -7.25 28.34 12.83
C GLY A 43 -8.45 28.70 13.72
N GLN A 44 -9.07 29.87 13.49
CA GLN A 44 -10.26 30.32 14.23
C GLN A 44 -11.51 29.48 13.94
N ARG A 45 -11.63 28.92 12.73
CA ARG A 45 -12.87 28.26 12.26
C ARG A 45 -12.77 26.74 12.23
N ILE A 46 -11.59 26.19 12.00
CA ILE A 46 -11.41 24.75 11.70
C ILE A 46 -11.92 23.85 12.83
N LEU A 47 -11.66 24.20 14.09
CA LEU A 47 -12.11 23.41 15.25
C LEU A 47 -13.63 23.28 15.36
N GLN A 48 -14.38 24.28 14.90
CA GLN A 48 -15.84 24.27 14.91
C GLN A 48 -16.41 23.46 13.73
N GLN A 49 -15.64 23.33 12.65
CA GLN A 49 -16.09 22.69 11.41
C GLN A 49 -15.76 21.20 11.33
N LEU A 50 -14.74 20.74 12.06
CA LEU A 50 -14.26 19.36 12.03
C LEU A 50 -15.24 18.30 12.59
N PRO A 51 -15.98 18.50 13.70
CA PRO A 51 -16.77 17.44 14.33
C PRO A 51 -17.82 16.76 13.44
N GLY A 52 -18.30 17.43 12.38
CA GLY A 52 -19.27 16.87 11.42
C GLY A 52 -18.66 16.23 10.17
N ARG A 53 -17.33 16.27 10.00
CA ARG A 53 -16.67 15.71 8.82
C ARG A 53 -16.31 14.24 9.03
N PRO A 54 -16.32 13.42 7.96
CA PRO A 54 -15.67 12.12 7.99
C PRO A 54 -14.21 12.24 8.45
N PHE A 55 -13.69 11.16 9.04
CA PHE A 55 -12.29 11.09 9.43
C PHE A 55 -11.50 10.47 8.29
N ASP A 56 -11.30 11.27 7.22
CA ASP A 56 -10.53 10.92 6.02
C ASP A 56 -9.55 12.06 5.69
N ILE A 57 -8.80 11.95 4.59
CA ILE A 57 -7.86 12.98 4.19
C ILE A 57 -8.52 14.35 3.87
N TRP A 58 -9.77 14.34 3.38
CA TRP A 58 -10.49 15.55 2.97
C TRP A 58 -11.04 16.33 4.15
N ARG A 59 -11.02 15.75 5.35
CA ARG A 59 -11.30 16.42 6.62
C ARG A 59 -10.63 17.79 6.73
N PHE A 60 -9.42 17.94 6.17
CA PHE A 60 -8.59 19.14 6.22
C PHE A 60 -8.44 19.85 4.86
N TYR A 61 -9.45 19.78 3.98
CA TYR A 61 -9.33 20.27 2.60
C TYR A 61 -8.95 21.75 2.45
N GLU A 62 -9.26 22.61 3.43
CA GLU A 62 -8.86 24.04 3.40
C GLU A 62 -7.34 24.24 3.44
N LEU A 63 -6.63 23.23 3.94
CA LEU A 63 -5.19 23.18 4.00
C LEU A 63 -4.63 22.29 2.87
N LEU A 64 -5.39 21.94 1.84
CA LEU A 64 -4.89 21.18 0.70
C LEU A 64 -4.92 22.04 -0.58
N PRO A 65 -3.99 21.82 -1.54
CA PRO A 65 -3.88 22.64 -2.74
C PRO A 65 -4.89 22.22 -3.82
N ILE A 66 -6.17 22.14 -3.45
CA ILE A 66 -7.32 21.77 -4.27
C ILE A 66 -8.40 22.84 -4.13
N ARG A 67 -9.29 22.99 -5.11
CA ARG A 67 -10.41 23.94 -5.02
C ARG A 67 -11.56 23.38 -4.20
N VAL A 68 -11.85 22.11 -4.42
CA VAL A 68 -12.92 21.36 -3.76
C VAL A 68 -12.44 19.93 -3.50
N PRO A 69 -12.95 19.25 -2.45
CA PRO A 69 -12.73 17.82 -2.28
C PRO A 69 -13.23 17.02 -3.49
N HIS A 70 -12.53 15.94 -3.83
CA HIS A 70 -12.90 15.02 -4.92
C HIS A 70 -13.27 13.64 -4.34
N PRO A 71 -14.46 13.48 -3.73
CA PRO A 71 -14.86 12.23 -3.09
C PRO A 71 -14.95 11.07 -4.08
N ASP A 72 -15.25 11.36 -5.35
CA ASP A 72 -15.37 10.34 -6.41
C ASP A 72 -14.04 9.60 -6.67
N VAL A 73 -12.90 10.26 -6.41
CA VAL A 73 -11.56 9.69 -6.61
C VAL A 73 -10.99 9.11 -5.31
N SER A 74 -11.61 9.41 -4.17
CA SER A 74 -11.21 8.83 -2.89
C SER A 74 -11.49 7.33 -2.84
N LEU A 75 -10.60 6.60 -2.18
CA LEU A 75 -10.73 5.20 -1.84
C LEU A 75 -10.88 5.00 -0.32
N GLY A 76 -11.02 6.08 0.45
CA GLY A 76 -11.08 6.06 1.91
C GLY A 76 -9.73 6.23 2.60
N GLU A 77 -8.74 6.80 1.92
CA GLU A 77 -7.43 7.13 2.48
C GLU A 77 -7.47 8.23 3.55
N GLY A 78 -6.47 8.20 4.44
CA GLY A 78 -6.50 9.00 5.65
C GLY A 78 -7.31 8.35 6.75
N GLY A 79 -7.44 9.04 7.88
CA GLY A 79 -8.13 8.53 9.05
C GLY A 79 -7.51 7.28 9.68
N THR A 80 -6.24 7.01 9.38
CA THR A 80 -5.61 5.75 9.75
C THR A 80 -5.47 5.62 11.27
N PRO A 81 -5.53 4.40 11.83
CA PRO A 81 -5.45 4.21 13.28
C PRO A 81 -4.17 4.77 13.89
N LEU A 82 -4.30 5.37 15.08
CA LEU A 82 -3.18 5.66 15.97
C LEU A 82 -3.23 4.68 17.13
N ILE A 83 -2.40 3.63 17.06
CA ILE A 83 -2.48 2.48 17.96
C ILE A 83 -1.46 2.64 19.07
N HIS A 84 -1.90 2.49 20.32
CA HIS A 84 -0.99 2.48 21.47
C HIS A 84 -0.22 1.15 21.51
N ALA A 85 1.11 1.21 21.43
CA ALA A 85 1.98 0.04 21.41
C ALA A 85 2.32 -0.39 22.86
N ILE A 86 1.38 -1.11 23.47
CA ILE A 86 1.40 -1.43 24.91
C ILE A 86 2.58 -2.34 25.25
N SER A 87 2.71 -3.47 24.57
CA SER A 87 3.73 -4.50 24.86
C SER A 87 5.13 -4.02 24.51
N LEU A 88 5.29 -3.34 23.38
CA LEU A 88 6.53 -2.73 22.93
C LEU A 88 6.95 -1.60 23.88
N GLY A 89 6.00 -0.75 24.28
CA GLY A 89 6.24 0.32 25.24
C GLY A 89 6.72 -0.20 26.59
N MET A 90 6.08 -1.24 27.13
CA MET A 90 6.51 -1.91 28.36
C MET A 90 7.91 -2.51 28.21
N MET A 91 8.19 -3.23 27.11
CA MET A 91 9.50 -3.83 26.85
C MET A 91 10.63 -2.80 26.79
N LEU A 92 10.34 -1.62 26.24
CA LEU A 92 11.30 -0.52 26.09
C LEU A 92 11.33 0.43 27.29
N GLY A 93 10.51 0.22 28.31
CA GLY A 93 10.39 1.15 29.45
C GLY A 93 9.84 2.54 29.06
N CYS A 94 9.12 2.63 27.94
CA CYS A 94 8.57 3.86 27.37
C CYS A 94 7.07 3.65 27.13
N PRO A 95 6.19 3.95 28.10
CA PRO A 95 4.77 3.62 28.00
C PRO A 95 4.02 4.42 26.93
N ASN A 96 4.53 5.55 26.46
CA ASN A 96 3.82 6.46 25.55
C ASN A 96 4.26 6.31 24.08
N ILE A 97 4.33 5.07 23.58
CA ILE A 97 4.65 4.78 22.17
C ILE A 97 3.37 4.52 21.39
N TYR A 98 3.20 5.24 20.29
CA TYR A 98 2.05 5.13 19.40
C TYR A 98 2.49 4.82 17.97
N ILE A 99 1.73 3.97 17.29
CA ILE A 99 1.95 3.55 15.91
C ILE A 99 0.88 4.21 15.06
N LYS A 100 1.28 5.08 14.14
CA LYS A 100 0.42 5.58 13.08
C LYS A 100 0.39 4.55 11.96
N ASP A 101 -0.70 3.77 11.88
CA ASP A 101 -0.78 2.59 11.03
C ASP A 101 -1.22 2.92 9.59
N GLU A 102 -0.29 3.46 8.80
CA GLU A 102 -0.55 3.83 7.40
C GLU A 102 -0.66 2.62 6.44
N ARG A 103 -0.52 1.38 6.95
CA ARG A 103 -0.85 0.16 6.20
C ARG A 103 -2.33 0.05 5.90
N GLN A 104 -3.19 0.71 6.67
CA GLN A 104 -4.64 0.61 6.54
C GLN A 104 -5.21 1.49 5.43
N ASN A 105 -4.35 2.18 4.67
CA ASN A 105 -4.80 2.88 3.46
C ASN A 105 -5.14 1.87 2.34
N PRO A 106 -5.91 2.28 1.32
CA PRO A 106 -6.49 1.39 0.32
C PRO A 106 -5.52 0.50 -0.46
N THR A 107 -4.30 0.98 -0.74
CA THR A 107 -3.24 0.20 -1.41
C THR A 107 -2.16 -0.30 -0.44
N GLY A 108 -2.42 -0.22 0.86
CA GLY A 108 -1.53 -0.72 1.89
C GLY A 108 -0.37 0.22 2.23
N SER A 109 -0.44 1.51 1.88
CA SER A 109 0.66 2.45 2.13
C SER A 109 0.21 3.90 2.32
N PHE A 110 0.97 4.66 3.11
CA PHE A 110 0.82 6.12 3.25
C PHE A 110 0.92 6.89 1.92
N LYS A 111 1.40 6.24 0.85
CA LYS A 111 1.44 6.80 -0.50
C LYS A 111 0.06 7.11 -1.09
N ASP A 112 -1.00 6.53 -0.53
CA ASP A 112 -2.38 6.83 -0.91
C ASP A 112 -2.76 8.28 -0.64
N ARG A 113 -2.23 8.86 0.45
CA ARG A 113 -2.38 10.29 0.72
C ARG A 113 -1.75 11.13 -0.39
N GLN A 114 -0.55 10.75 -0.83
CA GLN A 114 0.13 11.41 -1.94
C GLN A 114 -0.67 11.32 -3.23
N ALA A 115 -1.09 10.11 -3.59
CA ALA A 115 -1.73 9.85 -4.86
C ALA A 115 -3.08 10.58 -4.96
N VAL A 116 -3.93 10.54 -3.93
CA VAL A 116 -5.26 11.14 -4.04
C VAL A 116 -5.21 12.66 -4.22
N VAL A 117 -4.36 13.36 -3.47
CA VAL A 117 -4.26 14.83 -3.55
C VAL A 117 -3.58 15.24 -4.87
N ALA A 118 -2.56 14.48 -5.29
CA ALA A 118 -1.94 14.71 -6.59
C ALA A 118 -2.93 14.51 -7.73
N VAL A 119 -3.65 13.39 -7.76
CA VAL A 119 -4.64 13.06 -8.80
C VAL A 119 -5.81 14.05 -8.79
N ALA A 120 -6.33 14.46 -7.63
CA ALA A 120 -7.32 15.54 -7.54
C ALA A 120 -6.81 16.84 -8.17
N SER A 121 -5.55 17.20 -7.91
CA SER A 121 -4.92 18.36 -8.55
C SER A 121 -4.74 18.18 -10.07
N LEU A 122 -4.54 16.95 -10.57
CA LEU A 122 -4.47 16.66 -12.01
C LEU A 122 -5.82 16.77 -12.70
N ILE A 123 -6.89 16.30 -12.06
CA ILE A 123 -8.27 16.46 -12.53
C ILE A 123 -8.60 17.94 -12.67
N GLU A 124 -8.30 18.74 -11.63
CA GLU A 124 -8.51 20.19 -11.68
C GLU A 124 -7.68 20.90 -12.75
N ALA A 125 -6.56 20.31 -13.16
CA ALA A 125 -5.72 20.80 -14.25
C ALA A 125 -6.20 20.36 -15.64
N GLY A 126 -7.17 19.44 -15.72
CA GLY A 126 -7.59 18.82 -16.98
C GLY A 126 -6.52 17.91 -17.59
N VAL A 127 -5.67 17.30 -16.76
CA VAL A 127 -4.66 16.34 -17.20
C VAL A 127 -5.33 14.98 -17.41
N THR A 128 -5.10 14.38 -18.58
CA THR A 128 -5.65 13.07 -18.95
C THR A 128 -4.58 11.98 -18.98
N GLU A 129 -3.31 12.36 -18.85
CA GLU A 129 -2.17 11.44 -18.96
C GLU A 129 -1.01 11.92 -18.08
N THR A 130 -0.44 11.01 -17.29
CA THR A 130 0.66 11.31 -16.38
C THR A 130 1.75 10.25 -16.45
N VAL A 131 2.99 10.69 -16.17
CA VAL A 131 4.20 9.90 -16.22
C VAL A 131 4.87 9.95 -14.86
N LEU A 132 5.32 8.79 -14.40
CA LEU A 132 5.84 8.56 -13.06
C LEU A 132 7.11 7.71 -13.14
N ALA A 133 8.12 8.04 -12.35
CA ALA A 133 9.23 7.14 -12.03
C ALA A 133 9.16 6.76 -10.55
N SER A 134 9.24 5.46 -10.22
CA SER A 134 8.99 4.97 -8.86
C SER A 134 9.80 3.74 -8.48
N THR A 135 9.95 3.53 -7.18
CA THR A 135 10.58 2.36 -6.54
C THR A 135 9.57 1.36 -5.96
N GLY A 136 8.26 1.53 -6.18
CA GLY A 136 7.24 0.56 -5.75
C GLY A 136 5.93 1.21 -5.30
N ASN A 137 5.78 1.49 -4.00
CA ASN A 137 4.50 1.85 -3.39
C ASN A 137 3.86 3.12 -4.00
N VAL A 138 4.66 4.09 -4.47
CA VAL A 138 4.14 5.26 -5.19
C VAL A 138 3.47 4.85 -6.51
N ALA A 139 4.01 3.85 -7.21
CA ALA A 139 3.42 3.39 -8.47
C ALA A 139 2.13 2.62 -8.27
N ILE A 140 2.06 1.76 -7.26
CA ILE A 140 0.84 1.03 -6.93
C ILE A 140 -0.27 2.04 -6.60
N SER A 141 0.03 2.97 -5.69
CA SER A 141 -0.91 4.00 -5.27
C SER A 141 -1.36 4.88 -6.45
N TYR A 142 -0.44 5.50 -7.21
CA TYR A 142 -0.83 6.29 -8.38
C TYR A 142 -1.63 5.48 -9.39
N SER A 143 -1.33 4.21 -9.59
CA SER A 143 -2.09 3.34 -10.50
C SER A 143 -3.54 3.20 -10.07
N ALA A 144 -3.79 2.94 -8.79
CA ALA A 144 -5.15 2.81 -8.26
C ALA A 144 -5.95 4.10 -8.43
N TYR A 145 -5.40 5.25 -8.01
CA TYR A 145 -6.10 6.53 -8.06
C TYR A 145 -6.26 7.07 -9.48
N THR A 146 -5.27 6.90 -10.36
CA THR A 146 -5.38 7.33 -11.77
C THR A 146 -6.37 6.45 -12.54
N ALA A 147 -6.39 5.14 -12.29
CA ALA A 147 -7.41 4.25 -12.84
C ALA A 147 -8.82 4.68 -12.44
N ARG A 148 -9.03 4.98 -11.15
CA ARG A 148 -10.31 5.49 -10.64
C ARG A 148 -10.71 6.83 -11.25
N ALA A 149 -9.74 7.72 -11.46
CA ALA A 149 -9.94 9.04 -12.06
C ALA A 149 -10.07 9.02 -13.59
N GLY A 150 -9.85 7.88 -14.25
CA GLY A 150 -9.80 7.80 -15.71
C GLY A 150 -8.60 8.53 -16.34
N ILE A 151 -7.50 8.69 -15.59
CA ILE A 151 -6.24 9.27 -16.05
C ILE A 151 -5.30 8.15 -16.48
N LYS A 152 -4.72 8.25 -17.67
CA LYS A 152 -3.74 7.28 -18.14
C LYS A 152 -2.40 7.46 -17.42
N LEU A 153 -1.84 6.37 -16.90
CA LEU A 153 -0.54 6.37 -16.20
C LEU A 153 0.52 5.59 -16.98
N TRP A 154 1.70 6.20 -17.12
CA TRP A 154 2.94 5.52 -17.50
C TRP A 154 3.88 5.43 -16.30
N ALA A 155 4.17 4.21 -15.86
CA ALA A 155 5.02 3.96 -14.70
C ALA A 155 6.37 3.37 -15.13
N PHE A 156 7.44 4.16 -14.96
CA PHE A 156 8.81 3.75 -15.17
C PHE A 156 9.37 3.15 -13.87
N LEU A 157 9.63 1.85 -13.88
CA LEU A 157 10.09 1.08 -12.73
C LEU A 157 11.47 0.49 -13.00
N THR A 158 12.36 0.56 -12.01
CA THR A 158 13.69 -0.06 -12.12
C THR A 158 13.57 -1.58 -12.13
N SER A 159 14.56 -2.26 -12.70
CA SER A 159 14.62 -3.73 -12.68
C SER A 159 14.73 -4.34 -11.28
N LEU A 160 15.03 -3.54 -10.25
CA LEU A 160 15.10 -3.94 -8.85
C LEU A 160 13.72 -4.06 -8.18
N VAL A 161 12.67 -3.44 -8.76
CA VAL A 161 11.32 -3.57 -8.23
C VAL A 161 10.86 -5.04 -8.38
N PRO A 162 10.36 -5.68 -7.32
CA PRO A 162 9.86 -7.05 -7.42
C PRO A 162 8.80 -7.22 -8.50
N ALA A 163 8.84 -8.33 -9.23
CA ALA A 163 7.91 -8.60 -10.32
C ALA A 163 6.44 -8.58 -9.86
N GLU A 164 6.16 -9.02 -8.63
CA GLU A 164 4.81 -9.02 -8.06
C GLU A 164 4.27 -7.59 -7.89
N LYS A 165 5.08 -6.64 -7.42
CA LYS A 165 4.72 -5.21 -7.37
C LYS A 165 4.48 -4.64 -8.77
N MET A 166 5.29 -5.03 -9.77
CA MET A 166 5.07 -4.59 -11.15
C MET A 166 3.74 -5.11 -11.72
N ARG A 167 3.37 -6.36 -11.39
CA ARG A 167 2.08 -6.94 -11.80
C ARG A 167 0.91 -6.24 -11.14
N GLU A 168 1.02 -5.91 -9.86
CA GLU A 168 0.03 -5.12 -9.14
C GLU A 168 -0.15 -3.72 -9.76
N VAL A 169 0.94 -3.04 -10.13
CA VAL A 169 0.84 -1.78 -10.89
C VAL A 169 0.08 -1.98 -12.21
N ALA A 170 0.40 -3.04 -12.95
CA ALA A 170 -0.20 -3.31 -14.26
C ALA A 170 -1.70 -3.66 -14.21
N ILE A 171 -2.19 -4.29 -13.13
CA ILE A 171 -3.59 -4.74 -13.04
C ILE A 171 -4.59 -3.57 -13.07
N TYR A 172 -4.17 -2.39 -12.62
CA TYR A 172 -4.96 -1.16 -12.66
C TYR A 172 -5.04 -0.52 -14.07
N GLY A 173 -4.40 -1.12 -15.08
CA GLY A 173 -4.36 -0.60 -16.46
C GLY A 173 -3.19 0.35 -16.76
N THR A 174 -2.26 0.49 -15.81
CA THR A 174 -1.05 1.31 -15.95
C THR A 174 -0.09 0.72 -16.98
N GLN A 175 0.50 1.58 -17.80
CA GLN A 175 1.53 1.21 -18.75
C GLN A 175 2.88 1.08 -18.02
N VAL A 176 3.30 -0.14 -17.72
CA VAL A 176 4.53 -0.42 -16.97
C VAL A 176 5.72 -0.49 -17.92
N ILE A 177 6.69 0.39 -17.71
CA ILE A 177 7.97 0.43 -18.44
C ILE A 177 9.08 0.01 -17.48
N LYS A 178 9.61 -1.20 -17.70
CA LYS A 178 10.75 -1.71 -16.93
C LYS A 178 12.06 -1.16 -17.50
N VAL A 179 12.82 -0.47 -16.67
CA VAL A 179 14.12 0.11 -17.03
C VAL A 179 15.25 -0.62 -16.29
N THR A 180 16.18 -1.21 -17.04
CA THR A 180 17.37 -1.85 -16.47
C THR A 180 18.46 -0.81 -16.20
N ALA A 181 18.21 0.03 -15.20
CA ALA A 181 19.09 1.13 -14.83
C ALA A 181 18.92 1.50 -13.35
N SER A 182 19.76 2.41 -12.85
CA SER A 182 19.57 2.99 -11.52
C SER A 182 18.25 3.79 -11.43
N TYR A 183 17.80 4.08 -10.22
CA TYR A 183 16.60 4.89 -10.02
C TYR A 183 16.72 6.29 -10.64
N ASP A 184 17.89 6.93 -10.53
CA ASP A 184 18.09 8.27 -11.09
C ASP A 184 18.17 8.27 -12.61
N GLN A 185 18.73 7.21 -13.22
CA GLN A 185 18.66 7.02 -14.66
C GLN A 185 17.21 6.79 -15.13
N THR A 186 16.43 6.01 -14.38
CA THR A 186 15.02 5.76 -14.68
C THR A 186 14.18 7.04 -14.64
N LYS A 187 14.46 7.96 -13.70
CA LYS A 187 13.83 9.30 -13.69
C LYS A 187 14.14 10.11 -14.95
N LYS A 188 15.38 10.06 -15.45
CA LYS A 188 15.78 10.79 -16.67
C LYS A 188 15.00 10.27 -17.88
N VAL A 189 14.95 8.95 -18.05
CA VAL A 189 14.19 8.30 -19.13
C VAL A 189 12.70 8.66 -19.04
N ALA A 190 12.11 8.64 -17.85
CA ALA A 190 10.71 9.04 -17.66
C ALA A 190 10.46 10.51 -18.03
N ALA A 191 11.40 11.40 -17.71
CA ALA A 191 11.30 12.82 -18.05
C ALA A 191 11.41 13.05 -19.56
N GLU A 192 12.38 12.42 -20.22
CA GLU A 192 12.53 12.45 -21.68
C GLU A 192 11.29 11.90 -22.39
N PHE A 193 10.73 10.81 -21.87
CA PHE A 193 9.48 10.26 -22.39
C PHE A 193 8.32 11.25 -22.24
N ALA A 194 8.14 11.86 -21.07
CA ALA A 194 7.06 12.82 -20.84
C ALA A 194 7.15 14.05 -21.75
N GLU A 195 8.37 14.48 -22.09
CA GLU A 195 8.61 15.62 -22.98
C GLU A 195 8.28 15.29 -24.45
N HIS A 196 8.64 14.10 -24.93
CA HIS A 196 8.55 13.74 -26.35
C HIS A 196 7.32 12.91 -26.72
N HIS A 197 6.70 12.19 -25.78
CA HIS A 197 5.65 11.22 -26.08
C HIS A 197 4.38 11.90 -26.60
N LYS A 198 3.86 12.87 -25.84
CA LYS A 198 2.61 13.55 -26.18
C LYS A 198 2.51 14.89 -25.45
N PRO A 199 2.21 15.99 -26.17
CA PRO A 199 1.95 17.29 -25.56
C PRO A 199 0.83 17.21 -24.52
N GLY A 200 1.09 17.77 -23.33
CA GLY A 200 0.14 17.76 -22.21
C GLY A 200 0.30 16.58 -21.23
N SER A 201 1.25 15.66 -21.46
CA SER A 201 1.59 14.63 -20.48
C SER A 201 2.21 15.26 -19.23
N PHE A 202 1.68 14.94 -18.05
CA PHE A 202 2.18 15.50 -16.80
C PHE A 202 3.22 14.59 -16.15
N LEU A 203 4.47 15.07 -16.01
CA LEU A 203 5.51 14.37 -15.27
C LEU A 203 5.38 14.64 -13.76
N ASP A 204 5.20 13.59 -12.96
CA ASP A 204 5.27 13.68 -11.51
C ASP A 204 6.68 14.13 -11.06
N ARG A 205 6.72 15.11 -10.15
CA ARG A 205 7.97 15.72 -9.67
C ARG A 205 8.31 15.37 -8.23
N GLY A 206 7.63 14.39 -7.64
CA GLY A 206 7.81 13.96 -6.26
C GLY A 206 7.74 15.14 -5.28
N VAL A 207 8.77 15.32 -4.47
CA VAL A 207 8.83 16.31 -3.38
C VAL A 207 8.71 17.77 -3.85
N ARG A 208 8.98 18.03 -5.14
CA ARG A 208 8.83 19.36 -5.75
C ARG A 208 7.39 19.68 -6.17
N SER A 209 6.50 18.68 -6.15
CA SER A 209 5.09 18.87 -6.40
C SER A 209 4.40 19.33 -5.12
N ILE A 210 3.77 20.50 -5.17
CA ILE A 210 3.03 21.07 -4.03
C ILE A 210 1.95 20.08 -3.55
N PRO A 211 1.02 19.56 -4.37
CA PRO A 211 0.03 18.55 -3.96
C PRO A 211 0.61 17.36 -3.20
N VAL A 212 1.74 16.84 -3.69
CA VAL A 212 2.42 15.69 -3.10
C VAL A 212 2.94 16.00 -1.71
N LEU A 213 3.65 17.13 -1.55
CA LEU A 213 4.19 17.50 -0.24
C LEU A 213 3.08 17.86 0.76
N GLU A 214 2.08 18.61 0.31
CA GLU A 214 0.95 19.05 1.14
C GLU A 214 0.14 17.85 1.65
N SER A 215 -0.02 16.78 0.85
CA SER A 215 -0.76 15.60 1.30
C SER A 215 -0.21 14.97 2.57
N MET A 216 1.12 14.96 2.73
CA MET A 216 1.81 14.28 3.83
C MET A 216 1.56 14.96 5.17
N LYS A 217 1.23 16.26 5.15
CA LYS A 217 1.00 17.03 6.37
C LYS A 217 -0.27 16.61 7.11
N THR A 218 -1.22 15.98 6.40
CA THR A 218 -2.45 15.43 7.00
C THR A 218 -2.17 14.38 8.06
N ILE A 219 -1.03 13.67 7.98
CA ILE A 219 -0.58 12.75 9.02
C ILE A 219 -0.36 13.49 10.35
N ALA A 220 0.23 14.70 10.32
CA ALA A 220 0.43 15.51 11.53
C ALA A 220 -0.91 15.96 12.13
N PHE A 221 -1.85 16.37 11.28
CA PHE A 221 -3.19 16.81 11.72
C PHE A 221 -3.93 15.67 12.41
N GLU A 222 -3.95 14.48 11.80
CA GLU A 222 -4.58 13.30 12.39
C GLU A 222 -3.88 12.88 13.68
N ILE A 223 -2.55 12.84 13.71
CA ILE A 223 -1.79 12.52 14.93
C ILE A 223 -2.17 13.49 16.05
N SER A 224 -2.25 14.79 15.76
CA SER A 224 -2.57 15.78 16.78
C SER A 224 -4.00 15.63 17.32
N GLU A 225 -4.98 15.44 16.43
CA GLU A 225 -6.37 15.21 16.83
C GLU A 225 -6.51 13.91 17.65
N GLN A 226 -5.90 12.81 17.18
CA GLN A 226 -5.97 11.49 17.82
C GLN A 226 -5.24 11.46 19.18
N LEU A 227 -4.03 12.03 19.28
CA LEU A 227 -3.32 12.13 20.57
C LEU A 227 -4.10 12.97 21.58
N THR A 228 -4.78 14.02 21.12
CA THR A 228 -5.65 14.83 21.98
C THR A 228 -6.85 14.03 22.46
N SER A 229 -7.45 13.22 21.59
CA SER A 229 -8.55 12.33 21.99
C SER A 229 -8.12 11.28 23.00
N ILE A 230 -6.88 10.79 22.95
CA ILE A 230 -6.36 9.73 23.82
C ILE A 230 -5.83 10.30 25.15
N LEU A 231 -5.04 11.38 25.10
CA LEU A 231 -4.27 11.93 26.23
C LEU A 231 -4.77 13.29 26.72
N GLY A 232 -5.82 13.81 26.12
CA GLY A 232 -6.27 15.19 26.32
C GLY A 232 -5.34 16.23 25.70
N PRO A 233 -5.77 17.51 25.69
CA PRO A 233 -4.91 18.63 25.29
C PRO A 233 -3.67 18.70 26.21
N PRO A 234 -2.57 19.31 25.74
CA PRO A 234 -1.40 19.52 26.58
C PRO A 234 -1.72 20.46 27.74
N ALA A 235 -1.22 20.12 28.93
CA ALA A 235 -1.31 20.99 30.09
C ALA A 235 -0.51 22.27 29.83
N PRO A 236 -1.00 23.45 30.28
CA PRO A 236 -0.21 24.67 30.30
C PRO A 236 1.10 24.47 31.07
N ASN A 237 2.17 25.12 30.64
CA ASN A 237 3.45 25.13 31.35
C ASN A 237 4.11 26.51 31.25
N ASP A 238 5.22 26.72 31.96
CA ASP A 238 5.90 28.02 32.02
C ASP A 238 6.34 28.53 30.64
N ALA A 239 6.67 27.63 29.70
CA ALA A 239 7.03 27.99 28.33
C ALA A 239 5.80 28.35 27.46
N HIS A 240 4.64 27.76 27.77
CA HIS A 240 3.39 27.92 27.04
C HIS A 240 2.22 28.05 28.04
N PRO A 241 2.01 29.26 28.60
CA PRO A 241 1.02 29.48 29.65
C PRO A 241 -0.43 29.42 29.13
N LYS A 242 -0.63 29.49 27.80
CA LYS A 242 -1.94 29.29 27.18
C LYS A 242 -2.14 27.82 26.82
N SER A 243 -3.26 27.25 27.24
CA SER A 243 -3.70 25.94 26.76
C SER A 243 -3.97 26.00 25.26
N VAL A 244 -3.53 24.98 24.54
CA VAL A 244 -3.81 24.78 23.12
C VAL A 244 -4.77 23.60 22.96
N PRO A 245 -5.63 23.61 21.94
CA PRO A 245 -6.69 22.61 21.80
C PRO A 245 -6.13 21.22 21.48
N TRP A 246 -5.01 21.13 20.77
CA TRP A 246 -4.43 19.87 20.34
C TRP A 246 -3.03 19.61 20.90
N ARG A 247 -2.71 18.31 21.00
CA ARG A 247 -1.43 17.79 21.45
C ARG A 247 -0.54 17.40 20.27
N SER A 248 0.74 17.74 20.33
CA SER A 248 1.77 17.18 19.46
C SER A 248 2.55 16.10 20.20
N PRO A 249 3.13 15.10 19.51
CA PRO A 249 4.09 14.21 20.14
C PRO A 249 5.39 14.95 20.48
N ASP A 250 6.23 14.35 21.31
CA ASP A 250 7.61 14.78 21.52
C ASP A 250 8.51 14.30 20.38
N TRP A 251 8.27 13.08 19.89
CA TRP A 251 9.01 12.47 18.78
C TRP A 251 8.10 11.98 17.66
N TYR A 252 8.44 12.34 16.43
CA TYR A 252 7.91 11.72 15.22
C TYR A 252 9.01 10.90 14.53
N ILE A 253 8.80 9.60 14.37
CA ILE A 253 9.79 8.67 13.84
C ILE A 253 9.30 8.09 12.53
N GLN A 254 10.14 8.12 11.49
CA GLN A 254 9.82 7.54 10.19
C GLN A 254 11.08 7.06 9.46
N SER A 255 10.97 5.92 8.78
CA SER A 255 11.97 5.43 7.84
C SER A 255 11.97 6.28 6.57
N VAL A 256 13.15 6.71 6.10
CA VAL A 256 13.27 7.59 4.94
C VAL A 256 14.18 7.03 3.86
N SER A 257 13.75 7.23 2.61
CA SER A 257 14.62 7.12 1.44
C SER A 257 15.03 8.53 1.00
N GLY A 258 14.15 9.26 0.30
CA GLY A 258 14.36 10.66 -0.09
C GLY A 258 13.77 11.71 0.87
N GLY A 259 13.32 11.34 2.08
CA GLY A 259 12.89 12.30 3.12
C GLY A 259 11.55 13.04 2.92
N MET A 260 10.86 12.89 1.79
CA MET A 260 9.61 13.61 1.49
C MET A 260 8.53 13.52 2.59
N GLY A 261 8.31 12.32 3.14
CA GLY A 261 7.28 12.10 4.17
C GLY A 261 7.46 13.03 5.37
N PRO A 262 8.59 12.93 6.11
CA PRO A 262 8.86 13.82 7.24
C PRO A 262 8.89 15.30 6.91
N VAL A 263 9.31 15.70 5.69
CA VAL A 263 9.24 17.13 5.29
C VAL A 263 7.80 17.62 5.30
N GLY A 264 6.86 16.85 4.74
CA GLY A 264 5.44 17.21 4.74
C GLY A 264 4.82 17.12 6.13
N VAL A 265 5.12 16.08 6.90
CA VAL A 265 4.60 15.94 8.28
C VAL A 265 5.08 17.09 9.17
N LEU A 266 6.35 17.46 9.09
CA LEU A 266 6.89 18.57 9.86
C LEU A 266 6.26 19.91 9.42
N LYS A 267 5.93 20.06 8.13
CA LYS A 267 5.12 21.18 7.64
C LYS A 267 3.78 21.25 8.35
N GLY A 268 3.11 20.11 8.51
CA GLY A 268 1.82 20.03 9.17
C GLY A 268 1.90 20.52 10.61
N PHE A 269 2.90 20.08 11.38
CA PHE A 269 3.11 20.60 12.73
C PHE A 269 3.47 22.09 12.77
N GLU A 270 4.25 22.59 11.80
CA GLU A 270 4.53 24.02 11.64
C GLU A 270 3.24 24.83 11.44
N GLU A 271 2.38 24.40 10.52
CA GLU A 271 1.09 25.03 10.26
C GLU A 271 0.13 24.95 11.45
N LEU A 272 0.07 23.80 12.14
CA LEU A 272 -0.73 23.67 13.36
C LEU A 272 -0.29 24.67 14.44
N ARG A 273 1.03 24.91 14.55
CA ARG A 273 1.58 25.90 15.49
C ARG A 273 1.23 27.33 15.05
N GLU A 274 1.35 27.64 13.77
CA GLU A 274 0.98 28.94 13.20
C GLU A 274 -0.52 29.24 13.37
N MET A 275 -1.38 28.22 13.26
CA MET A 275 -2.82 28.31 13.55
C MET A 275 -3.16 28.37 15.06
N GLY A 276 -2.16 28.26 15.95
CA GLY A 276 -2.36 28.25 17.40
C GLY A 276 -3.04 26.97 17.95
N LEU A 277 -3.06 25.89 17.17
CA LEU A 277 -3.71 24.62 17.54
C LEU A 277 -2.83 23.72 18.39
N VAL A 278 -1.51 23.84 18.24
CA VAL A 278 -0.50 23.15 19.05
C VAL A 278 0.56 24.14 19.53
N ASN A 279 1.26 23.80 20.62
CA ASN A 279 2.31 24.63 21.21
C ASN A 279 3.73 24.14 20.91
N ARG A 280 3.86 22.94 20.34
CA ARG A 280 5.13 22.27 20.06
C ARG A 280 5.11 21.63 18.68
N ILE A 281 6.27 21.65 18.03
CA ILE A 281 6.57 20.84 16.86
C ILE A 281 7.47 19.69 17.34
N PRO A 282 7.18 18.42 17.00
CA PRO A 282 7.97 17.30 17.50
C PRO A 282 9.41 17.33 16.99
N ALA A 283 10.32 16.73 17.75
CA ALA A 283 11.61 16.31 17.23
C ALA A 283 11.39 15.18 16.21
N VAL A 284 12.16 15.18 15.12
CA VAL A 284 12.02 14.17 14.06
C VAL A 284 13.18 13.18 14.12
N ALA A 285 12.88 11.89 14.07
CA ALA A 285 13.86 10.84 13.84
C ALA A 285 13.68 10.25 12.44
N ALA A 286 14.60 10.60 11.54
CA ALA A 286 14.61 10.11 10.17
C ALA A 286 15.59 8.93 10.06
N ILE A 287 15.04 7.72 9.89
CA ILE A 287 15.84 6.48 9.95
C ILE A 287 16.11 5.94 8.55
N GLN A 288 17.38 5.67 8.20
CA GLN A 288 17.77 5.08 6.91
C GLN A 288 18.28 3.64 7.07
N CYS A 289 18.23 2.85 5.98
CA CYS A 289 19.00 1.61 5.93
C CYS A 289 20.49 1.93 5.98
N ALA A 290 21.26 1.21 6.80
CA ALA A 290 22.71 1.43 6.96
C ALA A 290 23.48 1.31 5.63
N GLY A 291 23.05 0.41 4.75
CA GLY A 291 23.63 0.25 3.41
C GLY A 291 23.27 1.35 2.40
N CYS A 292 22.42 2.31 2.78
CA CYS A 292 22.00 3.44 1.95
C CYS A 292 21.62 4.64 2.84
N ALA A 293 22.59 5.21 3.56
CA ALA A 293 22.37 6.22 4.60
C ALA A 293 23.02 7.60 4.32
N PRO A 294 22.83 8.23 3.14
CA PRO A 294 23.48 9.49 2.79
C PRO A 294 23.11 10.65 3.73
N MET A 295 21.85 10.70 4.19
CA MET A 295 21.37 11.75 5.10
C MET A 295 21.97 11.60 6.50
N VAL A 296 22.17 10.35 6.95
CA VAL A 296 22.84 10.05 8.23
C VAL A 296 24.30 10.48 8.20
N HIS A 297 25.02 10.17 7.12
CA HIS A 297 26.41 10.59 6.96
C HIS A 297 26.53 12.12 6.95
N ALA A 298 25.67 12.79 6.19
CA ALA A 298 25.66 14.24 6.12
C ALA A 298 25.35 14.89 7.48
N TRP A 299 24.38 14.35 8.22
CA TRP A 299 24.02 14.84 9.55
C TRP A 299 25.17 14.67 10.55
N LYS A 300 25.79 13.48 10.62
CA LYS A 300 26.91 13.19 11.53
C LYS A 300 28.15 14.04 11.23
N ASN A 301 28.36 14.40 9.96
CA ASN A 301 29.44 15.29 9.53
C ASN A 301 29.05 16.79 9.50
N ASN A 302 27.85 17.13 9.99
CA ASN A 302 27.30 18.50 10.00
C ASN A 302 27.30 19.19 8.62
N LEU A 303 27.02 18.44 7.55
CA LEU A 303 26.93 18.93 6.17
C LEU A 303 25.51 19.38 5.84
N ASP A 304 25.38 20.46 5.07
CA ASP A 304 24.08 20.99 4.60
C ASP A 304 23.49 20.22 3.42
N VAL A 305 24.34 19.51 2.68
CA VAL A 305 23.97 18.71 1.52
C VAL A 305 24.45 17.28 1.76
N ALA A 306 23.62 16.31 1.41
CA ALA A 306 23.97 14.91 1.50
C ALA A 306 24.67 14.46 0.21
N GLU A 307 25.83 13.85 0.37
CA GLU A 307 26.56 13.25 -0.75
C GLU A 307 25.85 11.99 -1.23
N PRO A 308 25.57 11.86 -2.55
CA PRO A 308 24.90 10.68 -3.07
C PRO A 308 25.69 9.39 -2.90
N ILE A 309 25.02 8.30 -2.52
CA ILE A 309 25.57 6.95 -2.54
C ILE A 309 25.25 6.31 -3.89
N LEU A 310 26.25 6.12 -4.75
CA LEU A 310 26.06 5.59 -6.10
C LEU A 310 25.72 4.10 -6.17
N SER A 311 26.05 3.34 -5.12
CA SER A 311 25.82 1.89 -5.08
C SER A 311 25.29 1.44 -3.72
N PRO A 312 23.98 1.67 -3.46
CA PRO A 312 23.30 1.18 -2.26
C PRO A 312 23.44 -0.33 -2.07
N ARG A 313 23.64 -0.80 -0.84
CA ARG A 313 23.73 -2.23 -0.49
C ARG A 313 22.73 -2.59 0.59
N THR A 314 21.50 -2.91 0.19
CA THR A 314 20.42 -3.32 1.10
C THR A 314 19.45 -4.24 0.38
N HIS A 315 18.88 -5.20 1.11
CA HIS A 315 17.77 -6.04 0.70
C HIS A 315 16.43 -5.27 0.71
N ILE A 316 16.40 -4.09 1.35
CA ILE A 316 15.20 -3.24 1.46
C ILE A 316 15.17 -2.25 0.28
N ALA A 317 14.82 -2.75 -0.91
CA ALA A 317 14.87 -1.99 -2.17
C ALA A 317 14.06 -0.68 -2.14
N THR A 318 12.94 -0.62 -1.41
CA THR A 318 12.10 0.58 -1.28
C THR A 318 12.88 1.78 -0.70
N LEU A 319 13.91 1.52 0.11
CA LEU A 319 14.71 2.56 0.77
C LEU A 319 16.06 2.82 0.06
N ALA A 320 16.40 2.08 -0.98
CA ALA A 320 17.69 2.13 -1.69
C ALA A 320 17.86 3.34 -2.63
N THR A 321 17.33 4.52 -2.28
CA THR A 321 17.59 5.76 -3.02
C THR A 321 18.86 6.42 -2.48
N GLY A 322 19.92 6.41 -3.29
CA GLY A 322 21.23 6.95 -2.91
C GLY A 322 21.33 8.47 -2.89
N ASP A 323 20.49 9.19 -3.64
CA ASP A 323 20.45 10.65 -3.69
C ASP A 323 19.15 11.19 -3.08
N PRO A 324 19.17 11.74 -1.85
CA PRO A 324 18.00 12.35 -1.22
C PRO A 324 17.67 13.75 -1.79
N GLY A 325 18.56 14.32 -2.62
CA GLY A 325 18.48 15.67 -3.13
C GLY A 325 18.35 16.73 -2.03
N ARG A 326 17.73 17.86 -2.39
CA ARG A 326 17.51 18.98 -1.45
C ARG A 326 16.48 18.66 -0.35
N SER A 327 15.78 17.54 -0.42
CA SER A 327 14.86 17.11 0.65
C SER A 327 15.60 16.98 1.99
N TYR A 328 16.86 16.52 1.98
CA TYR A 328 17.71 16.51 3.16
C TYR A 328 17.94 17.91 3.72
N THR A 329 18.37 18.85 2.88
CA THR A 329 18.63 20.24 3.29
C THR A 329 17.38 20.88 3.89
N VAL A 330 16.22 20.72 3.26
CA VAL A 330 14.94 21.24 3.77
C VAL A 330 14.58 20.61 5.11
N LEU A 331 14.64 19.27 5.22
CA LEU A 331 14.32 18.57 6.45
C LEU A 331 15.26 18.98 7.60
N ARG A 332 16.57 19.00 7.34
CA ARG A 332 17.61 19.44 8.28
C ARG A 332 17.33 20.85 8.80
N GLN A 333 17.08 21.81 7.90
CA GLN A 333 16.82 23.20 8.28
C GLN A 333 15.58 23.33 9.16
N ARG A 334 14.50 22.61 8.84
CA ARG A 334 13.29 22.62 9.67
C ARG A 334 13.50 21.94 11.02
N MET A 335 14.26 20.85 11.09
CA MET A 335 14.64 20.24 12.36
C MET A 335 15.42 21.23 13.24
N LEU A 336 16.43 21.89 12.68
CA LEU A 336 17.27 22.86 13.42
C LEU A 336 16.52 24.12 13.88
N ARG A 337 15.49 24.55 13.15
CA ARG A 337 14.65 25.70 13.52
C ARG A 337 13.60 25.39 14.60
N ASN A 338 13.29 24.11 14.81
CA ASN A 338 12.23 23.66 15.70
C ASN A 338 12.82 22.85 16.88
N SER A 339 12.20 21.74 17.27
CA SER A 339 12.61 20.92 18.42
C SER A 339 13.79 19.98 18.15
N GLY A 340 14.50 20.17 17.03
CA GLY A 340 15.64 19.33 16.65
C GLY A 340 15.21 17.97 16.12
N GLY A 341 16.04 16.98 16.39
CA GLY A 341 15.84 15.60 15.96
C GLY A 341 17.16 14.94 15.57
N THR A 342 17.10 13.82 14.88
CA THR A 342 18.28 13.05 14.49
C THR A 342 18.08 12.30 13.18
N PHE A 343 19.18 12.02 12.51
CA PHE A 343 19.25 11.03 11.44
C PHE A 343 20.03 9.83 11.96
N GLU A 344 19.41 8.65 11.90
CA GLU A 344 20.05 7.42 12.35
C GLU A 344 19.90 6.31 11.30
N SER A 345 20.74 5.28 11.42
CA SER A 345 20.72 4.13 10.53
C SER A 345 20.39 2.83 11.25
N ALA A 346 19.70 1.93 10.54
CA ALA A 346 19.48 0.54 10.96
C ALA A 346 19.94 -0.43 9.88
N THR A 347 20.57 -1.53 10.26
CA THR A 347 20.94 -2.60 9.34
C THR A 347 19.71 -3.39 8.91
N ASP A 348 19.81 -4.11 7.78
CA ASP A 348 18.73 -4.98 7.32
C ASP A 348 18.38 -6.04 8.38
N ASP A 349 19.38 -6.63 9.05
CA ASP A 349 19.17 -7.57 10.15
C ASP A 349 18.37 -6.96 11.30
N GLU A 350 18.67 -5.72 11.67
CA GLU A 350 17.94 -5.02 12.73
C GLU A 350 16.50 -4.75 12.31
N ALA A 351 16.28 -4.36 11.06
CA ALA A 351 14.95 -4.16 10.50
C ALA A 351 14.15 -5.49 10.47
N PHE A 352 14.73 -6.59 9.98
CA PHE A 352 14.06 -7.89 9.96
C PHE A 352 13.75 -8.41 11.38
N ARG A 353 14.66 -8.22 12.34
CA ARG A 353 14.37 -8.51 13.76
C ARG A 353 13.23 -7.64 14.28
N ALA A 354 13.17 -6.36 13.91
CA ALA A 354 12.09 -5.47 14.33
C ALA A 354 10.72 -5.91 13.80
N ILE A 355 10.65 -6.48 12.58
CA ILE A 355 9.41 -7.11 12.06
C ILE A 355 8.96 -8.22 13.00
N HIS A 356 9.88 -9.13 13.35
CA HIS A 356 9.56 -10.27 14.21
C HIS A 356 9.14 -9.85 15.62
N VAL A 357 9.84 -8.87 16.19
CA VAL A 357 9.50 -8.30 17.51
C VAL A 357 8.10 -7.69 17.46
N LEU A 358 7.79 -6.85 16.48
CA LEU A 358 6.49 -6.21 16.43
C LEU A 358 5.35 -7.20 16.16
N ALA A 359 5.58 -8.18 15.28
CA ALA A 359 4.61 -9.24 15.01
C ALA A 359 4.29 -10.05 16.28
N LYS A 360 5.30 -10.38 17.08
CA LYS A 360 5.10 -11.13 18.33
C LYS A 360 4.52 -10.30 19.47
N MET A 361 4.91 -9.04 19.58
CA MET A 361 4.57 -8.21 20.74
C MET A 361 3.25 -7.46 20.56
N GLU A 362 2.95 -6.99 19.34
CA GLU A 362 1.77 -6.17 19.03
C GLU A 362 0.81 -6.85 18.06
N GLY A 363 1.14 -8.04 17.54
CA GLY A 363 0.30 -8.73 16.56
C GLY A 363 0.29 -8.04 15.18
N MET A 364 1.31 -7.23 14.86
CA MET A 364 1.35 -6.44 13.63
C MET A 364 2.48 -6.86 12.68
N SER A 365 2.12 -7.13 11.43
CA SER A 365 3.07 -7.43 10.34
C SER A 365 3.29 -6.21 9.42
N MET A 366 4.53 -5.84 9.14
CA MET A 366 4.85 -4.65 8.34
C MET A 366 5.85 -4.96 7.23
N GLU A 367 5.94 -4.06 6.24
CA GLU A 367 6.99 -4.16 5.22
C GLU A 367 8.38 -3.89 5.83
N PRO A 368 9.48 -4.42 5.24
CA PRO A 368 10.83 -4.15 5.72
C PRO A 368 11.20 -2.66 5.81
N ALA A 369 10.68 -1.84 4.90
CA ALA A 369 10.91 -0.39 4.93
C ALA A 369 10.37 0.25 6.21
N SER A 370 9.14 -0.08 6.63
CA SER A 370 8.59 0.42 7.90
C SER A 370 9.39 -0.08 9.10
N ALA A 371 9.89 -1.32 9.06
CA ALA A 371 10.62 -1.91 10.17
C ALA A 371 11.96 -1.21 10.49
N VAL A 372 12.55 -0.52 9.50
CA VAL A 372 13.73 0.34 9.71
C VAL A 372 13.44 1.44 10.74
N ALA A 373 12.23 2.02 10.72
CA ALA A 373 11.83 3.01 11.71
C ALA A 373 11.83 2.42 13.12
N PHE A 374 11.25 1.22 13.29
CA PHE A 374 11.16 0.52 14.57
C PHE A 374 12.55 0.09 15.09
N ALA A 375 13.44 -0.36 14.21
CA ALA A 375 14.82 -0.63 14.56
C ALA A 375 15.54 0.64 15.07
N GLY A 376 15.30 1.79 14.42
CA GLY A 376 15.78 3.09 14.88
C GLY A 376 15.23 3.49 16.25
N LEU A 377 13.93 3.34 16.47
CA LEU A 377 13.29 3.56 17.78
C LEU A 377 13.98 2.76 18.90
N ILE A 378 14.19 1.45 18.69
CA ILE A 378 14.84 0.59 19.69
C ILE A 378 16.25 1.11 20.03
N LYS A 379 17.03 1.56 19.04
CA LYS A 379 18.35 2.17 19.27
C LYS A 379 18.27 3.48 20.05
N MET A 380 17.33 4.34 19.69
CA MET A 380 17.16 5.65 20.31
C MET A 380 16.72 5.55 21.77
N VAL A 381 15.86 4.59 22.10
CA VAL A 381 15.51 4.30 23.49
C VAL A 381 16.72 3.75 24.25
N ARG A 382 17.43 2.77 23.68
CA ARG A 382 18.63 2.18 24.33
C ARG A 382 19.76 3.19 24.57
N SER A 383 19.91 4.18 23.68
CA SER A 383 20.90 5.24 23.82
C SER A 383 20.44 6.38 24.73
N GLY A 384 19.21 6.34 25.27
CA GLY A 384 18.67 7.36 26.16
C GLY A 384 18.27 8.66 25.46
N GLN A 385 18.23 8.69 24.13
CA GLN A 385 17.76 9.87 23.36
C GLN A 385 16.25 10.08 23.54
N ILE A 386 15.50 8.98 23.59
CA ILE A 386 14.07 8.98 23.91
C ILE A 386 13.92 8.67 25.39
N LYS A 387 13.23 9.54 26.13
CA LYS A 387 13.00 9.39 27.56
C LYS A 387 11.71 8.61 27.82
N PRO A 388 11.59 7.90 28.96
CA PRO A 388 10.37 7.19 29.33
C PRO A 388 9.09 8.05 29.33
N SER A 389 9.21 9.35 29.62
CA SER A 389 8.08 10.28 29.64
C SER A 389 7.64 10.77 28.27
N ASP A 390 8.49 10.64 27.24
CA ASP A 390 8.25 11.23 25.93
C ASP A 390 7.07 10.55 25.23
N VAL A 391 6.20 11.34 24.59
CA VAL A 391 5.16 10.83 23.70
C VAL A 391 5.78 10.61 22.31
N VAL A 392 5.85 9.36 21.89
CA VAL A 392 6.50 8.96 20.63
C VAL A 392 5.46 8.46 19.65
N VAL A 393 5.47 8.99 18.43
CA VAL A 393 4.68 8.46 17.32
C VAL A 393 5.61 7.93 16.24
N ILE A 394 5.45 6.66 15.88
CA ILE A 394 6.16 6.02 14.78
C ILE A 394 5.21 5.80 13.60
N ASN A 395 5.63 6.21 12.41
CA ASN A 395 4.85 6.00 11.21
C ASN A 395 5.16 4.63 10.60
N MET A 396 4.18 3.73 10.63
CA MET A 396 4.22 2.45 9.93
C MET A 396 3.75 2.65 8.50
N THR A 397 4.70 3.01 7.62
CA THR A 397 4.45 3.54 6.28
C THR A 397 3.73 2.62 5.30
N GLY A 398 3.80 1.31 5.49
CA GLY A 398 3.16 0.39 4.56
C GLY A 398 3.30 -1.07 4.88
N HIS A 399 2.52 -1.85 4.15
CA HIS A 399 2.54 -3.29 4.15
C HIS A 399 3.06 -3.77 2.79
N THR A 400 3.58 -4.98 2.73
CA THR A 400 3.92 -5.62 1.46
C THR A 400 3.61 -7.10 1.59
N MET A 401 2.85 -7.60 0.63
CA MET A 401 2.65 -9.04 0.40
C MET A 401 3.33 -9.43 -0.91
N PRO A 402 3.90 -10.65 -1.01
CA PRO A 402 4.08 -11.60 0.09
C PRO A 402 5.06 -11.08 1.14
N VAL A 403 4.94 -11.62 2.37
CA VAL A 403 5.89 -11.35 3.46
C VAL A 403 7.30 -11.79 3.02
N GLU A 404 8.31 -10.99 3.35
CA GLU A 404 9.70 -11.23 2.94
C GLU A 404 10.20 -12.60 3.44
N LYS A 405 10.66 -13.45 2.52
CA LYS A 405 11.00 -14.85 2.80
C LYS A 405 12.22 -14.99 3.73
N ILE A 406 13.08 -13.97 3.72
CA ILE A 406 14.31 -13.93 4.53
C ILE A 406 14.00 -13.84 6.03
N ILE A 407 12.82 -13.37 6.44
CA ILE A 407 12.51 -13.09 7.85
C ILE A 407 12.58 -14.35 8.73
N LEU A 408 12.09 -15.49 8.22
CA LEU A 408 11.99 -16.73 9.01
C LEU A 408 12.80 -17.93 8.45
N GLY A 409 13.46 -17.76 7.29
CA GLY A 409 14.20 -18.84 6.63
C GLY A 409 13.31 -20.00 6.16
N GLU A 410 13.90 -21.15 5.84
CA GLU A 410 13.17 -22.40 5.56
C GLU A 410 13.08 -23.23 6.86
N GLY A 411 11.85 -23.57 7.30
CA GLY A 411 11.61 -24.26 8.59
C GLY A 411 10.66 -23.55 9.56
N TRP A 412 9.99 -22.48 9.12
CA TRP A 412 8.95 -21.81 9.91
C TRP A 412 7.65 -22.62 10.02
N ALA A 413 7.38 -23.46 9.02
CA ALA A 413 6.25 -24.38 9.01
C ALA A 413 6.64 -25.68 9.71
N ARG A 414 5.73 -26.19 10.55
CA ARG A 414 5.81 -27.56 11.06
C ARG A 414 4.81 -28.39 10.29
N ASP A 415 5.32 -29.23 9.40
CA ASP A 415 4.48 -30.14 8.64
C ASP A 415 4.07 -31.29 9.55
N MET A 416 2.78 -31.37 9.85
CA MET A 416 2.19 -32.55 10.47
C MET A 416 1.60 -33.40 9.36
N ILE A 417 2.38 -34.40 8.92
CA ILE A 417 1.87 -35.44 8.03
C ILE A 417 0.96 -36.32 8.89
N LEU A 418 -0.36 -36.12 8.76
CA LEU A 418 -1.31 -37.08 9.30
C LEU A 418 -1.00 -38.45 8.68
N PRO A 419 -1.00 -39.54 9.47
CA PRO A 419 -1.10 -40.86 8.88
C PRO A 419 -2.30 -40.80 7.93
N SER A 420 -2.07 -41.09 6.66
CA SER A 420 -3.18 -41.45 5.80
C SER A 420 -3.82 -42.66 6.47
N GLU A 421 -4.90 -42.45 7.22
CA GLU A 421 -6.00 -43.39 7.11
C GLU A 421 -6.16 -43.56 5.62
N THR A 422 -5.96 -44.80 5.18
CA THR A 422 -6.34 -45.21 3.84
C THR A 422 -7.80 -44.80 3.77
N ILE A 423 -8.05 -43.64 3.18
CA ILE A 423 -9.34 -43.33 2.60
C ILE A 423 -9.38 -44.37 1.49
N GLU A 424 -9.88 -45.56 1.83
CA GLU A 424 -10.53 -46.41 0.84
C GLU A 424 -11.53 -45.46 0.21
N GLU A 425 -11.19 -45.00 -1.00
CA GLU A 425 -12.11 -44.30 -1.87
C GLU A 425 -13.36 -45.17 -1.95
N LYS A 426 -14.38 -44.85 -1.16
CA LYS A 426 -15.72 -45.30 -1.45
C LYS A 426 -16.03 -44.71 -2.82
N PRO A 427 -16.27 -45.52 -3.86
CA PRO A 427 -16.55 -45.00 -5.19
C PRO A 427 -17.79 -44.10 -5.08
N GLU A 428 -17.70 -42.87 -5.58
CA GLU A 428 -18.86 -42.00 -5.72
C GLU A 428 -19.94 -42.71 -6.53
N GLU A 429 -21.05 -43.06 -5.87
CA GLU A 429 -22.24 -43.63 -6.50
C GLU A 429 -22.97 -42.54 -7.29
N GLY A 430 -22.55 -42.33 -8.54
CA GLY A 430 -23.21 -41.42 -9.47
C GLY A 430 -23.16 -41.94 -10.90
N LEU A 431 -24.29 -41.90 -11.60
CA LEU A 431 -24.44 -42.37 -12.99
C LEU A 431 -23.37 -41.76 -13.94
N LEU A 432 -23.02 -40.48 -13.75
CA LEU A 432 -21.99 -39.81 -14.56
C LEU A 432 -20.58 -40.37 -14.31
N ALA A 433 -20.26 -40.73 -13.07
CA ALA A 433 -18.98 -41.36 -12.71
C ALA A 433 -18.90 -42.82 -13.19
N ALA A 434 -20.05 -43.52 -13.23
CA ALA A 434 -20.13 -44.86 -13.81
C ALA A 434 -19.98 -44.83 -15.34
N ILE A 435 -20.65 -43.91 -16.03
CA ILE A 435 -20.58 -43.79 -17.49
C ILE A 435 -19.20 -43.30 -17.94
N SER A 436 -18.53 -42.40 -17.21
CA SER A 436 -17.19 -41.91 -17.58
C SER A 436 -16.10 -42.99 -17.57
N ARG A 437 -16.35 -44.14 -16.93
CA ARG A 437 -15.46 -45.32 -16.95
C ARG A 437 -15.66 -46.20 -18.19
N ILE A 438 -16.72 -45.98 -18.95
CA ILE A 438 -16.97 -46.66 -20.22
C ILE A 438 -16.19 -45.89 -21.29
N THR A 439 -15.10 -46.48 -21.77
CA THR A 439 -14.32 -45.92 -22.88
C THR A 439 -14.60 -46.69 -24.18
N PRO A 440 -14.68 -46.01 -25.34
CA PRO A 440 -15.03 -46.67 -26.62
C PRO A 440 -14.05 -47.77 -27.01
N ASP A 441 -12.78 -47.60 -26.63
CA ASP A 441 -11.68 -48.52 -26.92
C ASP A 441 -11.79 -49.85 -26.16
N ARG A 442 -12.59 -49.89 -25.09
CA ARG A 442 -12.74 -51.07 -24.20
C ARG A 442 -14.13 -51.67 -24.25
N TYR A 443 -15.16 -50.86 -24.48
CA TYR A 443 -16.55 -51.30 -24.52
C TYR A 443 -17.28 -50.58 -25.67
N SER A 444 -17.23 -51.16 -26.88
CA SER A 444 -17.77 -50.51 -28.09
C SER A 444 -19.26 -50.79 -28.30
N ARG A 445 -19.80 -51.84 -27.70
CA ARG A 445 -21.21 -52.27 -27.77
C ARG A 445 -21.86 -52.13 -26.40
N VAL A 446 -22.80 -51.20 -26.25
CA VAL A 446 -23.44 -50.87 -24.96
C VAL A 446 -24.92 -51.16 -25.02
N ALA A 447 -25.46 -51.92 -24.07
CA ALA A 447 -26.90 -52.05 -23.89
C ALA A 447 -27.40 -51.16 -22.75
N ILE A 448 -28.45 -50.37 -23.00
CA ILE A 448 -29.12 -49.54 -22.00
C ILE A 448 -30.47 -50.19 -21.68
N VAL A 449 -30.68 -50.55 -20.43
CA VAL A 449 -31.86 -51.28 -19.98
C VAL A 449 -32.50 -50.49 -18.85
N ASP A 450 -33.62 -49.86 -19.17
CA ASP A 450 -34.34 -48.97 -18.26
C ASP A 450 -35.77 -48.84 -18.78
N ASP A 451 -36.77 -48.83 -17.91
CA ASP A 451 -38.18 -48.76 -18.32
C ASP A 451 -38.61 -47.32 -18.68
N HIS A 452 -37.91 -46.31 -18.16
CA HIS A 452 -38.18 -44.90 -18.41
C HIS A 452 -37.52 -44.41 -19.73
N PRO A 453 -38.31 -43.95 -20.72
CA PRO A 453 -37.78 -43.52 -22.01
C PRO A 453 -36.86 -42.30 -21.91
N ASP A 454 -37.08 -41.41 -20.94
CA ASP A 454 -36.25 -40.23 -20.73
C ASP A 454 -34.85 -40.58 -20.17
N ALA A 455 -34.77 -41.59 -19.30
CA ALA A 455 -33.50 -42.09 -18.76
C ALA A 455 -32.66 -42.74 -19.86
N ARG A 456 -33.25 -43.63 -20.67
CA ARG A 456 -32.58 -44.21 -21.85
C ARG A 456 -32.07 -43.14 -22.80
N ARG A 457 -32.89 -42.12 -23.07
CA ARG A 457 -32.53 -41.00 -23.96
C ARG A 457 -31.37 -40.17 -23.41
N LEU A 458 -31.33 -39.94 -22.10
CA LEU A 458 -30.24 -39.22 -21.43
C LEU A 458 -28.93 -40.01 -21.52
N ILE A 459 -28.94 -41.29 -21.13
CA ILE A 459 -27.77 -42.17 -21.16
C ILE A 459 -27.22 -42.28 -22.59
N ARG A 460 -28.11 -42.48 -23.57
CA ARG A 460 -27.75 -42.52 -25.00
C ARG A 460 -27.03 -41.24 -25.43
N ARG A 461 -27.54 -40.06 -25.06
CA ARG A 461 -26.90 -38.77 -25.39
C ARG A 461 -25.51 -38.62 -24.77
N ILE A 462 -25.34 -39.07 -23.52
CA ILE A 462 -24.04 -39.03 -22.83
C ILE A 462 -23.04 -39.93 -23.57
N LEU A 463 -23.41 -41.17 -23.87
CA LEU A 463 -22.53 -42.10 -24.61
C LEU A 463 -22.19 -41.55 -26.00
N GLN A 464 -23.17 -41.04 -26.75
CA GLN A 464 -22.93 -40.44 -28.06
C GLN A 464 -22.01 -39.22 -28.01
N SER A 465 -22.00 -38.46 -26.91
CA SER A 465 -21.08 -37.33 -26.74
C SER A 465 -19.63 -37.76 -26.45
N GLN A 466 -19.42 -39.00 -26.02
CA GLN A 466 -18.12 -39.52 -25.57
C GLN A 466 -17.42 -40.40 -26.62
N GLY A 467 -18.12 -40.81 -27.68
CA GLY A 467 -17.52 -41.58 -28.77
C GLY A 467 -18.56 -42.34 -29.61
N GLU A 468 -18.06 -43.10 -30.58
CA GLU A 468 -18.90 -43.95 -31.42
C GLU A 468 -19.15 -45.30 -30.73
N TYR A 469 -20.36 -45.46 -30.18
CA TYR A 469 -20.82 -46.71 -29.58
C TYR A 469 -21.93 -47.33 -30.43
N THR A 470 -21.96 -48.66 -30.50
CA THR A 470 -23.14 -49.40 -30.96
C THR A 470 -24.09 -49.57 -29.77
N ILE A 471 -25.23 -48.87 -29.79
CA ILE A 471 -26.15 -48.80 -28.65
C ILE A 471 -27.39 -49.65 -28.92
N PHE A 472 -27.72 -50.50 -27.95
CA PHE A 472 -28.92 -51.33 -27.92
C PHE A 472 -29.81 -50.93 -26.74
N GLU A 473 -31.13 -51.06 -26.86
CA GLU A 473 -32.07 -50.69 -25.78
C GLU A 473 -33.08 -51.79 -25.49
N ALA A 474 -33.38 -51.97 -24.20
CA ALA A 474 -34.45 -52.82 -23.70
C ALA A 474 -35.25 -52.07 -22.62
N THR A 475 -36.52 -52.40 -22.47
CA THR A 475 -37.45 -51.71 -21.57
C THR A 475 -37.82 -52.49 -20.30
N ASN A 476 -37.36 -53.73 -20.21
CA ASN A 476 -37.53 -54.61 -19.04
C ASN A 476 -36.42 -55.68 -19.02
N GLY A 477 -36.27 -56.38 -17.89
CA GLY A 477 -35.23 -57.41 -17.73
C GLY A 477 -35.37 -58.60 -18.70
N ARG A 478 -36.58 -58.95 -19.12
CA ARG A 478 -36.78 -60.06 -20.07
C ARG A 478 -36.28 -59.71 -21.48
N GLU A 479 -36.60 -58.51 -21.96
CA GLU A 479 -36.03 -57.95 -23.20
C GLU A 479 -34.52 -57.83 -23.09
N ALA A 480 -34.01 -57.42 -21.94
CA ALA A 480 -32.58 -57.30 -21.67
C ALA A 480 -31.85 -58.63 -21.84
N VAL A 481 -32.38 -59.72 -21.28
CA VAL A 481 -31.81 -61.07 -21.41
C VAL A 481 -31.84 -61.56 -22.86
N ALA A 482 -32.94 -61.29 -23.59
CA ALA A 482 -33.04 -61.65 -25.00
C ALA A 482 -32.01 -60.88 -25.85
N LEU A 483 -31.90 -59.58 -25.61
CA LEU A 483 -30.94 -58.67 -26.25
C LEU A 483 -29.51 -59.09 -25.95
N ALA A 484 -29.18 -59.37 -24.69
CA ALA A 484 -27.84 -59.80 -24.29
C ALA A 484 -27.41 -61.09 -25.00
N LYS A 485 -28.34 -62.05 -25.18
CA LYS A 485 -28.07 -63.30 -25.91
C LYS A 485 -27.92 -63.10 -27.41
N ALA A 486 -28.66 -62.16 -28.01
CA ALA A 486 -28.65 -61.92 -29.45
C ALA A 486 -27.48 -61.03 -29.88
N GLU A 487 -27.25 -59.94 -29.15
CA GLU A 487 -26.34 -58.86 -29.55
C GLU A 487 -24.99 -58.91 -28.82
N LEU A 488 -24.87 -59.67 -27.73
CA LEU A 488 -23.63 -59.82 -26.95
C LEU A 488 -22.95 -58.46 -26.67
N PRO A 489 -23.57 -57.56 -25.90
CA PRO A 489 -22.98 -56.26 -25.56
C PRO A 489 -21.75 -56.43 -24.66
N ASP A 490 -20.78 -55.52 -24.80
CA ASP A 490 -19.56 -55.51 -23.99
C ASP A 490 -19.83 -55.01 -22.56
N VAL A 491 -20.86 -54.17 -22.41
CA VAL A 491 -21.32 -53.63 -21.13
C VAL A 491 -22.81 -53.34 -21.16
N MET A 492 -23.49 -53.57 -20.03
CA MET A 492 -24.90 -53.26 -19.83
C MET A 492 -25.04 -52.20 -18.74
N ILE A 493 -25.77 -51.13 -19.03
CA ILE A 493 -26.23 -50.14 -18.04
C ILE A 493 -27.67 -50.51 -17.72
N LEU A 494 -27.91 -50.93 -16.47
CA LEU A 494 -29.15 -51.58 -16.05
C LEU A 494 -29.78 -50.80 -14.91
N ASP A 495 -31.04 -50.39 -15.07
CA ASP A 495 -31.87 -49.97 -13.94
C ASP A 495 -32.25 -51.19 -13.10
N LEU A 496 -32.23 -51.02 -11.78
CA LEU A 496 -32.54 -52.08 -10.83
C LEU A 496 -34.04 -52.26 -10.67
N MET A 497 -34.86 -51.25 -10.96
CA MET A 497 -36.31 -51.26 -10.68
C MET A 497 -37.13 -51.16 -11.97
N MET A 498 -37.39 -52.31 -12.60
CA MET A 498 -38.11 -52.37 -13.88
C MET A 498 -39.31 -53.34 -13.83
N PRO A 499 -40.34 -53.16 -14.67
CA PRO A 499 -41.48 -54.06 -14.75
C PRO A 499 -41.10 -55.41 -15.37
N GLU A 500 -41.93 -56.43 -15.12
CA GLU A 500 -41.76 -57.85 -15.54
C GLU A 500 -40.58 -58.59 -14.91
N MET A 501 -39.37 -58.06 -15.04
CA MET A 501 -38.13 -58.61 -14.50
C MET A 501 -37.24 -57.42 -14.13
N ASP A 502 -36.88 -57.36 -12.85
CA ASP A 502 -36.02 -56.32 -12.30
C ASP A 502 -34.54 -56.54 -12.69
N GLY A 503 -33.67 -55.60 -12.34
CA GLY A 503 -32.25 -55.70 -12.68
C GLY A 503 -31.45 -56.70 -11.83
N PHE A 504 -32.06 -57.34 -10.83
CA PHE A 504 -31.43 -58.32 -9.96
C PHE A 504 -31.68 -59.76 -10.39
N ALA A 505 -32.82 -60.04 -11.02
CA ALA A 505 -33.27 -61.34 -11.50
C ALA A 505 -32.66 -61.74 -12.86
#